data_AF-A0A5N6XES3-F1
#
_entry.id   AF-A0A5N6XES3-F1
#
_cell.length_a   1.000
_cell.length_b   1.000
_cell.length_c   1.000
_cell.angle_alpha   90.00
_cell.angle_beta   90.00
_cell.angle_gamma   90.00
#
_symmetry.space_group_name_H-M   'P 1'
#
loop_
_entity.id
_entity.type
_entity.pdbx_description
1 polymer ?
#
loop_
_entity_poly.entity_id
_entity_poly.type
_entity_poly.pdbx_seq_one_letter_code
_entity_poly.pdbx_strand_id
1 'polypeptide(L)'
;MSDTSSLHIALIAEQRSTFHNQGYSEEECAALPHNGETDTVLTTLRELGHHVTLVPGVQSLVKHLAAGTYKDWDLAFNIAQGFHGSSREAQVPALLDAYQLLYTFSDAATMALCQNKVHTKIILAHHNIPTAPFSVISRKDQKLRLEYLDNMLSHYPLFLKPVIEGSSKGIDGFNKVTEPAELESAVKKIRSIFPHQDILVEPFLSGQELSVSILGTGVQSRVIGVTGFLWQNSFSDSNGGNESSGSLEFASRKSKSSDANMLVVRHDPGLMAEPQAQVACQVALDAWRTLGCRDAGRVDIRFSSNEYDAVPNVLEVSLPRSISP
;
A
#
# COMPACT_ATOMS: atom_id res chain seq x y z
N MET A 1 32.75 9.71 -11.72
CA MET A 1 32.36 9.18 -10.40
C MET A 1 32.49 10.35 -9.46
N SER A 2 31.39 11.05 -9.20
CA SER A 2 31.36 12.22 -8.34
C SER A 2 31.65 11.79 -6.91
N ASP A 3 32.52 12.55 -6.25
CA ASP A 3 32.90 12.45 -4.84
C ASP A 3 31.65 12.47 -3.96
N THR A 4 31.11 11.29 -3.63
CA THR A 4 30.01 11.18 -2.67
C THR A 4 30.61 11.26 -1.28
N SER A 5 30.57 12.46 -0.69
CA SER A 5 30.88 12.65 0.72
C SER A 5 30.15 11.60 1.54
N SER A 6 30.86 10.87 2.40
CA SER A 6 30.23 9.95 3.34
C SER A 6 29.21 10.72 4.19
N LEU A 7 28.03 10.13 4.37
CA LEU A 7 26.92 10.71 5.11
C LEU A 7 26.67 9.89 6.36
N HIS A 8 26.21 10.54 7.42
CA HIS A 8 25.65 9.92 8.60
C HIS A 8 24.14 9.77 8.40
N ILE A 9 23.71 8.55 8.09
CA ILE A 9 22.33 8.23 7.76
C ILE A 9 21.66 7.51 8.93
N ALA A 10 20.51 8.02 9.38
CA ALA A 10 19.61 7.26 10.25
C ALA A 10 18.67 6.41 9.41
N LEU A 11 18.83 5.09 9.45
CA LEU A 11 17.87 4.16 8.85
C LEU A 11 16.74 3.89 9.84
N ILE A 12 15.56 4.44 9.60
CA ILE A 12 14.41 4.29 10.48
C ILE A 12 13.49 3.20 9.91
N ALA A 13 13.35 2.10 10.66
CA ALA A 13 12.56 0.95 10.26
C ALA A 13 12.09 0.18 11.49
N GLU A 14 10.87 -0.36 11.49
CA GLU A 14 10.47 -1.33 12.51
C GLU A 14 11.23 -2.66 12.35
N GLN A 15 11.46 -3.35 13.46
CA GLN A 15 11.95 -4.73 13.45
C GLN A 15 10.84 -5.65 13.96
N ARG A 16 10.42 -6.63 13.15
CA ARG A 16 9.34 -7.56 13.54
C ARG A 16 9.65 -8.29 14.85
N SER A 17 10.91 -8.65 15.06
CA SER A 17 11.39 -9.27 16.31
C SER A 17 11.06 -8.45 17.56
N THR A 18 11.11 -7.11 17.45
CA THR A 18 10.74 -6.21 18.57
C THR A 18 9.27 -6.35 18.94
N PHE A 19 8.39 -6.50 17.95
CA PHE A 19 6.96 -6.67 18.17
C PHE A 19 6.59 -8.10 18.60
N HIS A 20 7.26 -9.12 18.05
CA HIS A 20 7.08 -10.50 18.54
C HIS A 20 7.46 -10.64 20.01
N ASN A 21 8.55 -9.99 20.44
CA ASN A 21 8.95 -9.96 21.86
C ASN A 21 7.93 -9.24 22.76
N GLN A 22 7.07 -8.39 22.18
CA GLN A 22 5.97 -7.72 22.88
C GLN A 22 4.66 -8.54 22.86
N GLY A 23 4.67 -9.72 22.22
CA GLY A 23 3.52 -10.63 22.16
C GLY A 23 2.64 -10.49 20.92
N TYR A 24 3.02 -9.68 19.93
CA TYR A 24 2.26 -9.57 18.68
C TYR A 24 2.51 -10.78 17.77
N SER A 25 1.43 -11.24 17.14
CA SER A 25 1.43 -12.36 16.19
C SER A 25 2.09 -11.97 14.85
N GLU A 26 2.47 -12.99 14.05
CA GLU A 26 2.91 -12.80 12.66
C GLU A 26 1.87 -12.06 11.81
N GLU A 27 0.58 -12.32 12.04
CA GLU A 27 -0.50 -11.63 11.31
C GLU A 27 -0.56 -10.13 11.65
N GLU A 28 -0.34 -9.77 12.91
CA GLU A 28 -0.31 -8.37 13.32
C GLU A 28 0.92 -7.64 12.76
N CYS A 29 2.06 -8.34 12.70
CA CYS A 29 3.33 -7.84 12.17
C CYS A 29 3.44 -7.88 10.64
N ALA A 30 2.50 -8.49 9.91
CA ALA A 30 2.60 -8.72 8.46
C ALA A 30 2.75 -7.43 7.63
N ALA A 31 2.25 -6.30 8.14
CA ALA A 31 2.43 -5.02 7.48
C ALA A 31 3.88 -4.52 7.60
N LEU A 32 4.58 -4.79 8.71
CA LEU A 32 5.93 -4.28 8.96
C LEU A 32 6.94 -4.80 7.93
N PRO A 33 8.02 -4.04 7.64
CA PRO A 33 9.09 -4.51 6.76
C PRO A 33 9.58 -5.90 7.20
N HIS A 34 9.86 -6.77 6.24
CA HIS A 34 10.56 -8.01 6.57
C HIS A 34 11.97 -7.66 7.04
N ASN A 35 12.51 -8.37 8.04
CA ASN A 35 13.85 -8.06 8.56
C ASN A 35 14.91 -8.06 7.43
N GLY A 36 14.77 -8.95 6.45
CA GLY A 36 15.65 -9.00 5.28
C GLY A 36 15.64 -7.73 4.41
N GLU A 37 14.54 -6.97 4.37
CA GLU A 37 14.46 -5.71 3.62
C GLU A 37 15.25 -4.61 4.31
N THR A 38 15.04 -4.44 5.62
CA THR A 38 15.81 -3.49 6.44
C THR A 38 17.31 -3.81 6.37
N ASP A 39 17.68 -5.09 6.46
CA ASP A 39 19.07 -5.54 6.38
C ASP A 39 19.68 -5.29 4.99
N THR A 40 18.90 -5.47 3.92
CA THR A 40 19.32 -5.16 2.55
C THR A 40 19.63 -3.68 2.40
N VAL A 41 18.72 -2.79 2.83
CA VAL A 41 18.93 -1.33 2.79
C VAL A 41 20.13 -0.92 3.62
N LEU A 42 20.24 -1.45 4.84
CA LEU A 42 21.37 -1.19 5.73
C LEU A 42 22.70 -1.56 5.09
N THR A 43 22.76 -2.74 4.46
CA THR A 43 23.97 -3.25 3.79
C THR A 43 24.31 -2.40 2.58
N THR A 44 23.34 -2.12 1.71
CA THR A 44 23.55 -1.30 0.51
C THR A 44 24.03 0.11 0.85
N LEU A 45 23.43 0.79 1.84
CA LEU A 45 23.87 2.12 2.25
C LEU A 45 25.31 2.13 2.78
N ARG A 46 25.72 1.08 3.48
CA ARG A 46 27.11 0.91 3.96
C ARG A 46 28.08 0.61 2.83
N GLU A 47 27.69 -0.22 1.86
CA GLU A 47 28.49 -0.52 0.67
C GLU A 47 28.70 0.71 -0.22
N LEU A 48 27.73 1.64 -0.22
CA LEU A 48 27.85 2.96 -0.83
C LEU A 48 28.77 3.93 -0.05
N GLY A 49 29.34 3.50 1.09
CA GLY A 49 30.33 4.23 1.86
C GLY A 49 29.78 5.14 2.96
N HIS A 50 28.48 5.03 3.28
CA HIS A 50 27.85 5.86 4.31
C HIS A 50 27.92 5.23 5.71
N HIS A 51 27.92 6.07 6.74
CA HIS A 51 27.76 5.64 8.13
C HIS A 51 26.28 5.51 8.45
N VAL A 52 25.81 4.30 8.78
CA VAL A 52 24.38 4.05 8.99
C VAL A 52 24.09 3.67 10.44
N THR A 53 23.25 4.47 11.10
CA THR A 53 22.66 4.20 12.42
C THR A 53 21.27 3.62 12.23
N LEU A 54 21.05 2.37 12.65
CA LEU A 54 19.73 1.77 12.64
C LEU A 54 18.90 2.31 13.81
N VAL A 55 17.69 2.78 13.52
CA VAL A 55 16.74 3.36 14.48
C VAL A 55 15.44 2.53 14.44
N PRO A 56 15.23 1.60 15.41
CA PRO A 56 14.07 0.70 15.40
C PRO A 56 12.73 1.40 15.70
N GLY A 57 12.13 1.99 14.67
CA GLY A 57 10.80 2.63 14.73
C GLY A 57 10.71 3.91 15.56
N VAL A 58 9.48 4.40 15.70
CA VAL A 58 9.17 5.74 16.25
C VAL A 58 9.65 5.94 17.69
N GLN A 59 9.58 4.91 18.55
CA GLN A 59 10.01 5.04 19.94
C GLN A 59 11.53 5.21 20.07
N SER A 60 12.31 4.53 19.22
CA SER A 60 13.75 4.72 19.18
C SER A 60 14.10 6.12 18.65
N LEU A 61 13.41 6.56 17.59
CA LEU A 61 13.57 7.91 17.05
C LEU A 61 13.35 8.99 18.13
N VAL A 62 12.27 8.90 18.91
CA VAL A 62 12.00 9.86 20.00
C VAL A 62 13.14 9.92 21.01
N LYS A 63 13.79 8.79 21.34
CA LYS A 63 14.95 8.78 22.25
C LYS A 63 16.14 9.54 21.66
N HIS A 64 16.43 9.36 20.37
CA HIS A 64 17.48 10.11 19.69
C HIS A 64 17.17 11.61 19.59
N LEU A 65 15.92 11.96 19.28
CA LEU A 65 15.44 13.34 19.21
C LEU A 65 15.54 14.03 20.58
N ALA A 66 15.12 13.37 21.66
CA ALA A 66 15.17 13.90 23.02
C ALA A 66 16.61 14.03 23.55
N ALA A 67 17.48 13.07 23.24
CA ALA A 67 18.88 13.09 23.64
C ALA A 67 19.75 14.06 22.81
N GLY A 68 19.23 14.57 21.69
CA GLY A 68 19.97 15.46 20.79
C GLY A 68 20.99 14.76 19.88
N THR A 69 21.04 13.43 19.87
CA THR A 69 21.99 12.63 19.07
C THR A 69 21.66 12.63 17.58
N TYR A 70 20.44 13.04 17.21
CA TYR A 70 20.04 13.22 15.81
C TYR A 70 20.83 14.32 15.08
N LYS A 71 21.48 15.23 15.82
CA LYS A 71 22.25 16.34 15.24
C LYS A 71 23.50 15.88 14.49
N ASP A 72 23.93 14.65 14.74
CA ASP A 72 25.04 14.03 14.02
C ASP A 72 24.59 13.36 12.71
N TRP A 73 23.29 13.41 12.38
CA TRP A 73 22.73 12.82 11.16
C TRP A 73 22.61 13.88 10.05
N ASP A 74 23.05 13.52 8.85
CA ASP A 74 22.86 14.35 7.65
C ASP A 74 21.47 14.12 7.03
N LEU A 75 20.95 12.88 7.15
CA LEU A 75 19.70 12.45 6.53
C LEU A 75 19.09 11.27 7.31
N ALA A 76 17.76 11.22 7.38
CA ALA A 76 17.03 10.01 7.76
C ALA A 76 16.51 9.27 6.51
N PHE A 77 16.96 8.02 6.33
CA PHE A 77 16.37 7.11 5.36
C PHE A 77 15.20 6.39 6.04
N ASN A 78 13.98 6.83 5.76
CA ASN A 78 12.79 6.35 6.46
C ASN A 78 12.04 5.29 5.65
N ILE A 79 11.95 4.07 6.17
CA ILE A 79 11.09 2.99 5.64
C ILE A 79 10.12 2.48 6.73
N ALA A 80 9.95 3.26 7.80
CA ALA A 80 9.06 2.90 8.89
C ALA A 80 7.60 3.00 8.47
N GLN A 81 6.81 2.02 8.84
CA GLN A 81 5.38 1.95 8.51
C GLN A 81 4.48 2.39 9.67
N GLY A 82 5.03 2.42 10.89
CA GLY A 82 4.25 2.53 12.10
C GLY A 82 3.36 1.30 12.33
N PHE A 83 2.83 1.20 13.53
CA PHE A 83 2.03 0.04 13.95
C PHE A 83 0.64 0.43 14.44
N HIS A 84 0.51 1.59 15.08
CA HIS A 84 -0.73 2.07 15.71
C HIS A 84 -1.16 3.43 15.17
N GLY A 85 -2.48 3.66 15.13
CA GLY A 85 -3.07 4.94 14.74
C GLY A 85 -3.50 5.01 13.27
N SER A 86 -4.40 5.94 12.96
CA SER A 86 -5.01 6.10 11.63
C SER A 86 -4.09 6.72 10.58
N SER A 87 -2.98 7.32 11.02
CA SER A 87 -1.96 7.95 10.18
C SER A 87 -0.57 7.46 10.60
N ARG A 88 -0.46 6.15 10.85
CA ARG A 88 0.74 5.50 11.41
C ARG A 88 2.00 5.72 10.56
N GLU A 89 1.85 5.78 9.24
CA GLU A 89 2.97 6.01 8.31
C GLU A 89 3.49 7.45 8.36
N ALA A 90 2.67 8.40 8.80
CA ALA A 90 3.04 9.81 8.94
C ALA A 90 3.77 10.13 10.24
N GLN A 91 3.79 9.22 11.22
CA GLN A 91 4.32 9.51 12.56
C GLN A 91 5.82 9.84 12.54
N VAL A 92 6.62 9.07 11.80
CA VAL A 92 8.06 9.32 11.68
C VAL A 92 8.33 10.60 10.87
N PRO A 93 7.79 10.78 9.65
CA PRO A 93 7.95 12.03 8.91
C PRO A 93 7.53 13.27 9.69
N ALA A 94 6.43 13.21 10.46
CA ALA A 94 5.97 14.35 11.26
C ALA A 94 6.99 14.76 12.34
N LEU A 95 7.65 13.79 12.97
CA LEU A 95 8.70 14.07 13.94
C LEU A 95 9.97 14.61 13.26
N LEU A 96 10.33 14.08 12.09
CA LEU A 96 11.47 14.57 11.33
C LEU A 96 11.24 16.01 10.84
N ASP A 97 10.04 16.33 10.34
CA ASP A 97 9.61 17.69 9.98
C ASP A 97 9.71 18.64 11.18
N ALA A 98 9.20 18.23 12.35
CA ALA A 98 9.21 19.06 13.56
C ALA A 98 10.63 19.41 14.05
N TYR A 99 11.60 18.53 13.77
CA TYR A 99 13.01 18.71 14.11
C TYR A 99 13.85 19.23 12.92
N GLN A 100 13.22 19.52 11.78
CA GLN A 100 13.86 20.01 10.55
C GLN A 100 14.99 19.09 10.05
N LEU A 101 14.82 17.79 10.26
CA LEU A 101 15.71 16.76 9.71
C LEU A 101 15.34 16.50 8.26
N LEU A 102 16.35 16.39 7.40
CA LEU A 102 16.13 15.90 6.04
C LEU A 102 15.80 14.42 6.10
N TYR A 103 14.87 13.98 5.26
CA TYR A 103 14.54 12.56 5.12
C TYR A 103 14.10 12.20 3.72
N THR A 104 14.19 10.91 3.41
CA THR A 104 13.75 10.36 2.13
C THR A 104 12.23 10.21 2.07
N PHE A 105 11.69 10.31 0.86
CA PHE A 105 10.29 10.07 0.50
C PHE A 105 9.33 11.18 0.94
N SER A 106 8.03 10.90 0.89
CA SER A 106 7.04 11.97 1.00
C SER A 106 6.83 12.42 2.45
N ASP A 107 6.33 13.65 2.58
CA ASP A 107 6.10 14.27 3.88
C ASP A 107 4.94 13.64 4.67
N ALA A 108 4.81 14.04 5.93
CA ALA A 108 3.78 13.52 6.83
C ALA A 108 2.36 13.71 6.29
N ALA A 109 2.07 14.85 5.67
CA ALA A 109 0.74 15.14 5.11
C ALA A 109 0.42 14.20 3.95
N THR A 110 1.37 13.98 3.06
CA THR A 110 1.26 13.08 1.92
C THR A 110 1.14 11.62 2.36
N MET A 111 1.94 11.19 3.35
CA MET A 111 1.81 9.86 3.96
C MET A 111 0.41 9.64 4.53
N ALA A 112 -0.08 10.57 5.34
CA ALA A 112 -1.40 10.46 5.98
C ALA A 112 -2.54 10.45 4.96
N LEU A 113 -2.41 11.24 3.90
CA LEU A 113 -3.35 11.29 2.79
C LEU A 113 -3.39 9.96 2.03
N CYS A 114 -2.24 9.47 1.58
CA CYS A 114 -2.13 8.26 0.77
C CYS A 114 -2.49 6.99 1.54
N GLN A 115 -2.24 6.96 2.85
CA GLN A 115 -2.63 5.85 3.71
C GLN A 115 -4.17 5.70 3.81
N ASN A 116 -4.92 6.80 3.69
CA ASN A 116 -6.38 6.77 3.69
C ASN A 116 -6.91 6.69 2.25
N LYS A 117 -7.42 5.51 1.87
CA LYS A 117 -7.95 5.25 0.52
C LYS A 117 -9.09 6.18 0.14
N VAL A 118 -9.98 6.51 1.08
CA VAL A 118 -11.11 7.42 0.83
C VAL A 118 -10.59 8.82 0.50
N HIS A 119 -9.72 9.37 1.33
CA HIS A 119 -9.18 10.72 1.11
C HIS A 119 -8.39 10.81 -0.19
N THR A 120 -7.56 9.79 -0.48
CA THR A 120 -6.86 9.67 -1.76
C THR A 120 -7.83 9.72 -2.92
N LYS A 121 -8.87 8.86 -2.91
CA LYS A 121 -9.86 8.79 -4.01
C LYS A 121 -10.66 10.09 -4.17
N ILE A 122 -10.98 10.80 -3.09
CA ILE A 122 -11.63 12.12 -3.17
C ILE A 122 -10.77 13.11 -3.96
N ILE A 123 -9.47 13.19 -3.65
CA ILE A 123 -8.56 14.11 -4.34
C ILE A 123 -8.38 13.69 -5.80
N LEU A 124 -8.17 12.41 -6.07
CA LEU A 124 -8.05 11.90 -7.44
C LEU A 124 -9.29 12.24 -8.27
N ALA A 125 -10.48 11.95 -7.75
CA ALA A 125 -11.74 12.26 -8.43
C ALA A 125 -11.93 13.77 -8.66
N HIS A 126 -11.59 14.62 -7.67
CA HIS A 126 -11.63 16.07 -7.82
C HIS A 126 -10.74 16.57 -8.99
N HIS A 127 -9.60 15.92 -9.22
CA HIS A 127 -8.67 16.24 -10.30
C HIS A 127 -8.94 15.45 -11.60
N ASN A 128 -10.07 14.75 -11.71
CA ASN A 128 -10.43 13.90 -12.84
C ASN A 128 -9.40 12.79 -13.14
N ILE A 129 -8.68 12.34 -12.11
CA ILE A 129 -7.78 11.19 -12.21
C ILE A 129 -8.62 9.94 -11.94
N PRO A 130 -8.65 8.97 -12.87
CA PRO A 130 -9.54 7.83 -12.75
C PRO A 130 -9.29 7.01 -11.48
N THR A 131 -10.36 6.79 -10.73
CA THR A 131 -10.45 5.81 -9.64
C THR A 131 -11.89 5.30 -9.59
N ALA A 132 -12.07 4.06 -9.12
CA ALA A 132 -13.40 3.48 -9.04
C ALA A 132 -14.33 4.35 -8.19
N PRO A 133 -15.60 4.54 -8.59
CA PRO A 133 -16.59 5.20 -7.73
C PRO A 133 -16.71 4.42 -6.42
N PHE A 134 -17.09 5.10 -5.35
CA PHE A 134 -17.11 4.47 -4.05
C PHE A 134 -18.13 5.08 -3.09
N SER A 135 -18.49 4.28 -2.10
CA SER A 135 -19.23 4.70 -0.91
C SER A 135 -18.52 4.20 0.35
N VAL A 136 -18.86 4.80 1.50
CA VAL A 136 -18.21 4.51 2.77
C VAL A 136 -19.25 4.09 3.80
N ILE A 137 -19.03 2.93 4.41
CA ILE A 137 -19.80 2.51 5.58
C ILE A 137 -19.03 2.97 6.82
N SER A 138 -19.63 3.85 7.61
CA SER A 138 -18.95 4.35 8.81
C SER A 138 -18.85 3.27 9.89
N ARG A 139 -17.72 3.26 10.61
CA ARG A 139 -17.55 2.51 11.85
C ARG A 139 -18.53 2.92 12.94
N LYS A 140 -19.06 4.15 12.86
CA LYS A 140 -20.04 4.68 13.83
C LYS A 140 -21.45 4.11 13.61
N ASP A 141 -21.73 3.55 12.43
CA ASP A 141 -23.04 3.00 12.12
C ASP A 141 -23.24 1.63 12.76
N GLN A 142 -24.07 1.54 13.79
CA GLN A 142 -24.33 0.27 14.48
C GLN A 142 -24.99 -0.79 13.58
N LYS A 143 -25.77 -0.36 12.59
CA LYS A 143 -26.42 -1.23 11.60
C LYS A 143 -26.04 -0.78 10.19
N LEU A 144 -25.94 -1.74 9.27
CA LEU A 144 -25.78 -1.44 7.86
C LEU A 144 -27.04 -0.71 7.36
N ARG A 145 -26.85 0.46 6.77
CA ARG A 145 -27.92 1.26 6.17
C ARG A 145 -27.70 1.27 4.66
N LEU A 146 -28.50 0.48 3.95
CA LEU A 146 -28.37 0.29 2.51
C LEU A 146 -28.58 1.59 1.72
N GLU A 147 -29.38 2.52 2.27
CA GLU A 147 -29.62 3.87 1.72
C GLU A 147 -28.32 4.66 1.44
N TYR A 148 -27.25 4.44 2.21
CA TYR A 148 -25.95 5.09 1.98
C TYR A 148 -25.12 4.42 0.87
N LEU A 149 -25.61 3.31 0.33
CA LEU A 149 -24.97 2.53 -0.73
C LEU A 149 -25.83 2.50 -2.00
N ASP A 150 -26.93 3.25 -2.10
CA ASP A 150 -27.85 3.18 -3.24
C ASP A 150 -27.14 3.37 -4.60
N ASN A 151 -26.14 4.25 -4.65
CA ASN A 151 -25.29 4.48 -5.82
C ASN A 151 -24.32 3.34 -6.15
N MET A 152 -24.18 2.36 -5.25
CA MET A 152 -23.30 1.20 -5.36
C MET A 152 -24.06 -0.09 -5.63
N LEU A 153 -25.30 -0.22 -5.13
CA LEU A 153 -26.06 -1.47 -5.19
C LEU A 153 -26.40 -1.94 -6.62
N SER A 154 -26.24 -1.10 -7.65
CA SER A 154 -26.38 -1.48 -9.06
C SER A 154 -25.08 -2.00 -9.70
N HIS A 155 -23.95 -1.99 -9.00
CA HIS A 155 -22.61 -2.21 -9.55
C HIS A 155 -21.97 -3.53 -9.11
N TYR A 156 -22.77 -4.56 -8.80
CA TYR A 156 -22.24 -5.88 -8.47
C TYR A 156 -21.41 -6.47 -9.63
N PRO A 157 -20.30 -7.20 -9.35
CA PRO A 157 -19.76 -7.47 -8.02
C PRO A 157 -19.14 -6.22 -7.35
N LEU A 158 -19.31 -6.10 -6.04
CA LEU A 158 -18.69 -5.07 -5.20
C LEU A 158 -17.42 -5.59 -4.54
N PHE A 159 -16.53 -4.68 -4.19
CA PHE A 159 -15.31 -4.94 -3.43
C PHE A 159 -15.28 -4.11 -2.15
N LEU A 160 -15.22 -4.78 -1.00
CA LEU A 160 -15.23 -4.16 0.31
C LEU A 160 -13.85 -4.26 0.95
N LYS A 161 -13.31 -3.16 1.47
CA LYS A 161 -11.98 -3.15 2.13
C LYS A 161 -11.89 -2.13 3.27
N PRO A 162 -11.07 -2.39 4.30
CA PRO A 162 -10.75 -1.38 5.31
C PRO A 162 -10.08 -0.15 4.66
N VAL A 163 -10.35 1.03 5.19
CA VAL A 163 -9.88 2.29 4.59
C VAL A 163 -8.37 2.53 4.72
N ILE A 164 -7.73 2.04 5.79
CA ILE A 164 -6.36 2.45 6.20
C ILE A 164 -5.32 1.33 6.02
N GLU A 165 -5.75 0.08 5.88
CA GLU A 165 -4.82 -1.05 5.78
C GLU A 165 -4.19 -1.19 4.39
N GLY A 166 -2.93 -1.64 4.35
CA GLY A 166 -2.18 -1.96 3.13
C GLY A 166 -1.86 -3.44 3.03
N SER A 167 -1.01 -3.83 2.07
CA SER A 167 -0.47 -5.20 1.93
C SER A 167 -1.54 -6.30 1.86
N SER A 168 -2.73 -5.98 1.33
CA SER A 168 -3.89 -6.89 1.29
C SER A 168 -4.31 -7.44 2.67
N LYS A 169 -3.95 -6.75 3.76
CA LYS A 169 -4.38 -7.13 5.12
C LYS A 169 -5.90 -7.00 5.22
N GLY A 170 -6.56 -8.09 5.59
CA GLY A 170 -8.01 -8.14 5.63
C GLY A 170 -8.71 -8.37 4.28
N ILE A 171 -7.95 -8.71 3.24
CA ILE A 171 -8.47 -9.07 1.91
C ILE A 171 -8.44 -10.58 1.73
N ASP A 172 -9.61 -11.15 1.47
CA ASP A 172 -9.91 -12.56 1.27
C ASP A 172 -11.15 -12.70 0.35
N GLY A 173 -11.64 -13.92 0.12
CA GLY A 173 -12.79 -14.19 -0.76
C GLY A 173 -14.05 -13.39 -0.42
N PHE A 174 -14.32 -13.17 0.88
CA PHE A 174 -15.51 -12.43 1.34
C PHE A 174 -15.49 -10.93 0.98
N ASN A 175 -14.35 -10.39 0.54
CA ASN A 175 -14.25 -8.98 0.15
C ASN A 175 -14.89 -8.72 -1.22
N LYS A 176 -14.96 -9.73 -2.10
CA LYS A 176 -15.69 -9.65 -3.38
C LYS A 176 -17.13 -10.13 -3.16
N VAL A 177 -18.07 -9.19 -3.09
CA VAL A 177 -19.48 -9.44 -2.86
C VAL A 177 -20.17 -9.47 -4.22
N THR A 178 -20.65 -10.64 -4.63
CA THR A 178 -21.22 -10.87 -5.97
C THR A 178 -22.71 -10.58 -6.05
N GLU A 179 -23.41 -10.65 -4.91
CA GLU A 179 -24.84 -10.36 -4.83
C GLU A 179 -25.25 -9.66 -3.52
N PRO A 180 -26.41 -8.99 -3.46
CA PRO A 180 -26.88 -8.28 -2.27
C PRO A 180 -26.94 -9.11 -0.99
N ALA A 181 -27.24 -10.41 -1.10
CA ALA A 181 -27.35 -11.31 0.05
C ALA A 181 -26.02 -11.48 0.82
N GLU A 182 -24.88 -11.26 0.17
CA GLU A 182 -23.54 -11.41 0.74
C GLU A 182 -23.03 -10.14 1.45
N LEU A 183 -23.68 -8.99 1.24
CA LEU A 183 -23.15 -7.69 1.66
C LEU A 183 -23.06 -7.57 3.19
N GLU A 184 -24.12 -7.94 3.90
CA GLU A 184 -24.16 -7.81 5.36
C GLU A 184 -23.13 -8.71 6.06
N SER A 185 -22.92 -9.92 5.54
CA SER A 185 -21.95 -10.87 6.10
C SER A 185 -20.51 -10.37 5.89
N ALA A 186 -20.20 -9.85 4.69
CA ALA A 186 -18.90 -9.23 4.40
C ALA A 186 -18.61 -8.03 5.31
N VAL A 187 -19.58 -7.13 5.50
CA VAL A 187 -19.46 -5.98 6.40
C VAL A 187 -19.20 -6.42 7.85
N LYS A 188 -19.95 -7.43 8.35
CA LYS A 188 -19.75 -7.96 9.70
C LYS A 188 -18.35 -8.56 9.87
N LYS A 189 -17.86 -9.30 8.87
CA LYS A 189 -16.52 -9.89 8.88
C LYS A 189 -15.44 -8.82 8.95
N ILE A 190 -15.50 -7.79 8.10
CA ILE A 190 -14.53 -6.69 8.13
C ILE A 190 -14.57 -5.96 9.48
N ARG A 191 -15.75 -5.67 10.02
CA ARG A 191 -15.90 -5.03 11.35
C ARG A 191 -15.33 -5.88 12.49
N SER A 192 -15.43 -7.20 12.42
CA SER A 192 -14.82 -8.07 13.44
C SER A 192 -13.30 -8.02 13.43
N ILE A 193 -12.69 -7.81 12.26
CA ILE A 193 -11.23 -7.75 12.10
C ILE A 193 -10.70 -6.33 12.33
N PHE A 194 -11.44 -5.30 11.88
CA PHE A 194 -11.07 -3.89 11.97
C PHE A 194 -12.18 -3.04 12.59
N PRO A 195 -12.50 -3.23 13.88
CA PRO A 195 -13.65 -2.57 14.53
C PRO A 195 -13.55 -1.04 14.59
N HIS A 196 -12.34 -0.50 14.39
CA HIS A 196 -12.05 0.93 14.49
C HIS A 196 -11.88 1.62 13.13
N GLN A 197 -12.25 0.97 12.02
CA GLN A 197 -12.10 1.54 10.68
C GLN A 197 -13.43 1.60 9.93
N ASP A 198 -13.55 2.64 9.11
CA ASP A 198 -14.59 2.69 8.10
C ASP A 198 -14.30 1.64 7.00
N ILE A 199 -15.34 1.28 6.25
CA ILE A 199 -15.24 0.30 5.17
C ILE A 199 -15.51 1.02 3.85
N LEU A 200 -14.56 0.91 2.93
CA LEU A 200 -14.69 1.36 1.56
C LEU A 200 -15.45 0.30 0.75
N VAL A 201 -16.45 0.74 -0.02
CA VAL A 201 -17.23 -0.08 -0.95
C VAL A 201 -17.06 0.49 -2.35
N GLU A 202 -16.56 -0.30 -3.29
CA GLU A 202 -16.37 0.11 -4.70
C GLU A 202 -16.79 -1.01 -5.66
N PRO A 203 -17.04 -0.78 -6.96
CA PRO A 203 -17.25 -1.85 -7.91
C PRO A 203 -15.96 -2.67 -8.03
N PHE A 204 -16.10 -3.97 -8.18
CA PHE A 204 -14.96 -4.82 -8.47
C PHE A 204 -14.51 -4.58 -9.92
N LEU A 205 -13.27 -4.11 -10.06
CA LEU A 205 -12.64 -3.91 -11.36
C LEU A 205 -12.12 -5.26 -11.88
N SER A 206 -12.67 -5.78 -12.97
CA SER A 206 -12.37 -7.13 -13.44
C SER A 206 -11.15 -7.21 -14.38
N GLY A 207 -10.59 -6.06 -14.74
CA GLY A 207 -9.43 -5.97 -15.60
C GLY A 207 -8.10 -6.31 -14.92
N GLN A 208 -7.03 -6.25 -15.71
CA GLN A 208 -5.66 -6.48 -15.26
C GLN A 208 -5.26 -5.51 -14.14
N GLU A 209 -4.38 -5.98 -13.25
CA GLU A 209 -3.78 -5.18 -12.20
C GLU A 209 -2.30 -4.91 -12.53
N LEU A 210 -1.89 -3.64 -12.42
CA LEU A 210 -0.53 -3.17 -12.64
C LEU A 210 -0.04 -2.41 -11.41
N SER A 211 1.20 -2.61 -11.01
CA SER A 211 1.91 -1.70 -10.10
C SER A 211 2.92 -0.89 -10.89
N VAL A 212 2.79 0.44 -10.85
CA VAL A 212 3.66 1.38 -11.57
C VAL A 212 4.66 1.99 -10.60
N SER A 213 5.93 1.65 -10.75
CA SER A 213 7.02 2.18 -9.92
C SER A 213 7.45 3.57 -10.42
N ILE A 214 7.44 4.55 -9.52
CA ILE A 214 7.76 5.95 -9.83
C ILE A 214 9.00 6.38 -9.04
N LEU A 215 9.87 7.15 -9.70
CA LEU A 215 11.03 7.81 -9.11
C LEU A 215 10.98 9.31 -9.43
N GLY A 216 11.29 10.13 -8.44
CA GLY A 216 11.38 11.59 -8.54
C GLY A 216 10.17 12.34 -7.99
N THR A 217 10.31 13.66 -7.93
CA THR A 217 9.34 14.57 -7.32
C THR A 217 8.84 15.60 -8.33
N GLY A 218 7.54 15.87 -8.34
CA GLY A 218 6.92 16.87 -9.23
C GLY A 218 7.21 16.61 -10.71
N VAL A 219 7.73 17.64 -11.41
CA VAL A 219 8.05 17.54 -12.85
C VAL A 219 9.20 16.57 -13.16
N GLN A 220 10.01 16.21 -12.16
CA GLN A 220 11.10 15.24 -12.32
C GLN A 220 10.65 13.79 -12.09
N SER A 221 9.37 13.56 -11.73
CA SER A 221 8.87 12.20 -11.55
C SER A 221 8.76 11.45 -12.89
N ARG A 222 9.22 10.20 -12.89
CA ARG A 222 9.20 9.30 -14.06
C ARG A 222 8.91 7.87 -13.63
N VAL A 223 8.29 7.11 -14.53
CA VAL A 223 8.11 5.66 -14.35
C VAL A 223 9.45 4.95 -14.56
N ILE A 224 9.79 4.06 -13.65
CA ILE A 224 11.02 3.24 -13.70
C ILE A 224 10.76 1.75 -13.92
N GLY A 225 9.50 1.32 -13.80
CA GLY A 225 9.09 -0.06 -14.02
C GLY A 225 7.59 -0.24 -13.88
N VAL A 226 7.07 -1.28 -14.53
CA VAL A 226 5.68 -1.72 -14.39
C VAL A 226 5.70 -3.21 -14.11
N THR A 227 4.96 -3.61 -13.09
CA THR A 227 4.77 -5.01 -12.71
C THR A 227 3.32 -5.38 -12.97
N GLY A 228 3.08 -6.38 -13.83
CA GLY A 228 1.74 -6.90 -14.09
C GLY A 228 1.41 -8.10 -13.22
N PHE A 229 0.21 -8.15 -12.66
CA PHE A 229 -0.27 -9.27 -11.87
C PHE A 229 -1.31 -10.07 -12.66
N LEU A 230 -1.01 -11.35 -12.90
CA LEU A 230 -1.97 -12.31 -13.43
C LEU A 230 -2.36 -13.29 -12.32
N TRP A 231 -3.63 -13.25 -11.97
CA TRP A 231 -4.23 -14.14 -10.97
C TRP A 231 -4.70 -15.42 -11.67
N GLN A 232 -4.09 -16.55 -11.33
CA GLN A 232 -4.46 -17.84 -11.95
C GLN A 232 -5.77 -18.37 -11.36
N ASN A 233 -6.62 -18.90 -12.24
CA ASN A 233 -7.84 -19.59 -11.85
C ASN A 233 -7.57 -21.04 -11.43
N SER A 234 -7.71 -21.31 -10.12
CA SER A 234 -8.03 -22.62 -9.49
C SER A 234 -6.89 -23.60 -9.17
N PHE A 235 -6.94 -24.17 -7.95
CA PHE A 235 -6.55 -25.57 -7.68
C PHE A 235 -7.81 -26.41 -7.52
N SER A 236 -7.84 -27.59 -8.15
CA SER A 236 -8.68 -28.70 -7.69
C SER A 236 -8.00 -29.34 -6.48
N ASP A 237 -8.54 -29.14 -5.28
CA ASP A 237 -8.09 -29.91 -4.12
C ASP A 237 -8.56 -31.37 -4.25
N SER A 238 -7.63 -32.28 -4.48
CA SER A 238 -7.84 -33.72 -4.39
C SER A 238 -7.81 -34.22 -2.94
N ASN A 239 -8.37 -33.46 -1.99
CA ASN A 239 -8.56 -33.87 -0.59
C ASN A 239 -9.82 -33.20 -0.05
N GLY A 240 -10.85 -34.01 0.23
CA GLY A 240 -12.22 -33.57 0.52
C GLY A 240 -12.39 -32.85 1.86
N GLY A 241 -11.93 -31.60 1.94
CA GLY A 241 -12.28 -30.63 2.98
C GLY A 241 -13.25 -29.60 2.41
N ASN A 242 -14.40 -29.44 3.06
CA ASN A 242 -15.52 -28.62 2.60
C ASN A 242 -15.30 -27.12 2.90
N GLU A 243 -14.21 -26.53 2.40
CA GLU A 243 -14.03 -25.07 2.33
C GLU A 243 -14.07 -24.66 0.86
N SER A 244 -14.95 -23.71 0.55
CA SER A 244 -15.17 -23.19 -0.81
C SER A 244 -13.86 -22.64 -1.41
N SER A 245 -13.17 -23.49 -2.17
CA SER A 245 -12.00 -23.16 -2.98
C SER A 245 -12.46 -22.31 -4.17
N GLY A 246 -12.63 -21.01 -3.93
CA GLY A 246 -12.85 -20.01 -4.97
C GLY A 246 -11.52 -19.49 -5.50
N SER A 247 -11.36 -19.45 -6.81
CA SER A 247 -10.26 -18.71 -7.43
C SER A 247 -10.32 -17.24 -7.02
N LEU A 248 -9.21 -16.69 -6.54
CA LEU A 248 -9.08 -15.28 -6.20
C LEU A 248 -8.49 -14.52 -7.39
N GLU A 249 -9.33 -13.71 -8.03
CA GLU A 249 -8.94 -12.81 -9.13
C GLU A 249 -8.24 -11.53 -8.64
N PHE A 250 -7.73 -11.52 -7.40
CA PHE A 250 -7.15 -10.34 -6.75
C PHE A 250 -6.19 -10.73 -5.63
N ALA A 251 -5.33 -9.78 -5.26
CA ALA A 251 -4.37 -9.95 -4.17
C ALA A 251 -5.08 -10.16 -2.82
N SER A 252 -4.95 -11.36 -2.26
CA SER A 252 -5.37 -11.66 -0.89
C SER A 252 -4.17 -11.71 0.05
N ARG A 253 -4.46 -11.79 1.35
CA ARG A 253 -3.43 -12.06 2.37
C ARG A 253 -2.58 -13.28 2.00
N LYS A 254 -3.22 -14.38 1.57
CA LYS A 254 -2.57 -15.65 1.25
C LYS A 254 -1.70 -15.55 -0.01
N SER A 255 -2.13 -14.79 -1.02
CA SER A 255 -1.37 -14.66 -2.27
C SER A 255 -0.12 -13.79 -2.15
N LYS A 256 -0.03 -12.93 -1.13
CA LYS A 256 1.15 -12.09 -0.85
C LYS A 256 2.10 -12.70 0.20
N SER A 257 1.67 -13.71 0.95
CA SER A 257 2.60 -14.57 1.69
C SER A 257 3.26 -15.54 0.72
N SER A 258 4.58 -15.64 0.76
CA SER A 258 5.48 -16.38 -0.16
C SER A 258 5.13 -17.85 -0.47
N ASP A 259 4.12 -18.43 0.16
CA ASP A 259 3.77 -19.85 0.07
C ASP A 259 2.64 -20.17 -0.93
N ALA A 260 2.01 -19.17 -1.54
CA ALA A 260 0.93 -19.39 -2.50
C ALA A 260 1.40 -19.12 -3.95
N ASN A 261 1.51 -20.19 -4.75
CA ASN A 261 1.76 -20.18 -6.21
C ASN A 261 0.65 -19.48 -7.06
N MET A 262 -0.02 -18.45 -6.52
CA MET A 262 -1.25 -17.85 -7.06
C MET A 262 -1.01 -16.58 -7.88
N LEU A 263 0.24 -16.13 -7.97
CA LEU A 263 0.61 -14.91 -8.66
C LEU A 263 1.65 -15.21 -9.73
N VAL A 264 1.27 -15.05 -11.01
CA VAL A 264 2.26 -14.90 -12.07
C VAL A 264 2.58 -13.43 -12.17
N VAL A 265 3.78 -13.08 -11.68
CA VAL A 265 4.31 -11.73 -11.83
C VAL A 265 4.93 -11.59 -13.21
N ARG A 266 4.35 -10.73 -14.06
CA ARG A 266 4.96 -10.38 -15.35
C ARG A 266 5.97 -9.25 -15.12
N HIS A 267 7.24 -9.60 -14.99
CA HIS A 267 8.37 -8.68 -15.14
C HIS A 267 8.85 -8.67 -16.60
N ASP A 268 7.95 -8.35 -17.52
CA ASP A 268 8.26 -8.28 -18.95
C ASP A 268 8.69 -6.84 -19.29
N PRO A 269 9.95 -6.61 -19.74
CA PRO A 269 10.37 -5.29 -20.19
C PRO A 269 9.50 -4.72 -21.32
N GLY A 270 8.84 -5.60 -22.09
CA GLY A 270 7.87 -5.22 -23.13
C GLY A 270 6.55 -4.67 -22.58
N LEU A 271 6.21 -4.91 -21.30
CA LEU A 271 4.96 -4.45 -20.70
C LEU A 271 4.83 -2.92 -20.74
N MET A 272 5.91 -2.18 -20.51
CA MET A 272 5.91 -0.72 -20.60
C MET A 272 5.67 -0.19 -22.02
N ALA A 273 5.87 -1.02 -23.05
CA ALA A 273 5.61 -0.66 -24.44
C ALA A 273 4.15 -0.95 -24.85
N GLU A 274 3.38 -1.69 -24.05
CA GLU A 274 1.97 -1.97 -24.33
C GLU A 274 1.14 -0.67 -24.21
N PRO A 275 0.27 -0.35 -25.19
CA PRO A 275 -0.51 0.90 -25.17
C PRO A 275 -1.32 1.11 -23.88
N GLN A 276 -1.95 0.05 -23.36
CA GLN A 276 -2.72 0.12 -22.11
C GLN A 276 -1.82 0.44 -20.90
N ALA A 277 -0.63 -0.16 -20.83
CA ALA A 277 0.34 0.13 -19.78
C ALA A 277 0.85 1.57 -19.85
N GLN A 278 1.00 2.14 -21.05
CA GLN A 278 1.38 3.55 -21.21
C GLN A 278 0.29 4.50 -20.68
N VAL A 279 -0.98 4.20 -20.94
CA VAL A 279 -2.11 4.96 -20.37
C VAL A 279 -2.12 4.83 -18.83
N ALA A 280 -1.92 3.62 -18.29
CA ALA A 280 -1.81 3.41 -16.86
C ALA A 280 -0.61 4.16 -16.23
N CYS A 281 0.53 4.19 -16.91
CA CYS A 281 1.71 4.95 -16.49
C CYS A 281 1.43 6.45 -16.41
N GLN A 282 0.68 6.99 -17.38
CA GLN A 282 0.29 8.39 -17.37
C GLN A 282 -0.65 8.71 -16.21
N VAL A 283 -1.70 7.90 -16.01
CA VAL A 283 -2.61 8.02 -14.85
C VAL A 283 -1.85 7.93 -13.52
N ALA A 284 -0.88 7.01 -13.41
CA ALA A 284 -0.04 6.87 -12.23
C ALA A 284 0.84 8.11 -11.97
N LEU A 285 1.45 8.68 -13.01
CA LEU A 285 2.23 9.92 -12.88
C LEU A 285 1.36 11.12 -12.49
N ASP A 286 0.16 11.21 -13.04
CA ASP A 286 -0.79 12.28 -12.71
C ASP A 286 -1.28 12.16 -11.26
N ALA A 287 -1.57 10.93 -10.80
CA ALA A 287 -1.90 10.64 -9.40
C ALA A 287 -0.74 11.03 -8.47
N TRP A 288 0.47 10.59 -8.78
CA TRP A 288 1.69 10.86 -8.01
C TRP A 288 1.93 12.37 -7.82
N ARG A 289 1.84 13.14 -8.91
CA ARG A 289 2.06 14.59 -8.89
C ARG A 289 0.94 15.32 -8.16
N THR A 290 -0.31 14.90 -8.35
CA THR A 290 -1.48 15.53 -7.74
C THR A 290 -1.52 15.33 -6.23
N LEU A 291 -1.13 14.16 -5.76
CA LEU A 291 -1.08 13.84 -4.33
C LEU A 291 0.15 14.42 -3.62
N GLY A 292 1.09 15.03 -4.35
CA GLY A 292 2.31 15.61 -3.77
C GLY A 292 3.39 14.59 -3.40
N CYS A 293 3.33 13.38 -3.95
CA CYS A 293 4.27 12.31 -3.66
C CYS A 293 5.71 12.66 -4.11
N ARG A 294 6.69 12.14 -3.35
CA ARG A 294 8.11 12.50 -3.46
C ARG A 294 9.02 11.27 -3.51
N ASP A 295 10.13 11.46 -4.20
CA ASP A 295 11.32 10.62 -4.33
C ASP A 295 11.12 9.24 -4.94
N ALA A 296 10.34 8.35 -4.34
CA ALA A 296 10.07 7.04 -4.89
C ALA A 296 8.81 6.43 -4.28
N GLY A 297 8.15 5.54 -5.01
CA GLY A 297 7.00 4.76 -4.56
C GLY A 297 6.36 3.99 -5.70
N ARG A 298 5.16 3.45 -5.47
CA ARG A 298 4.37 2.74 -6.48
C ARG A 298 2.93 3.22 -6.49
N VAL A 299 2.30 3.20 -7.66
CA VAL A 299 0.87 3.43 -7.82
C VAL A 299 0.24 2.16 -8.35
N ASP A 300 -0.72 1.63 -7.60
CA ASP A 300 -1.41 0.40 -7.96
C ASP A 300 -2.65 0.76 -8.78
N ILE A 301 -2.71 0.22 -10.00
CA ILE A 301 -3.72 0.48 -11.01
C ILE A 301 -4.47 -0.80 -11.31
N ARG A 302 -5.78 -0.71 -11.53
CA ARG A 302 -6.56 -1.82 -12.07
C ARG A 302 -7.54 -1.34 -13.13
N PHE A 303 -7.63 -2.08 -14.23
CA PHE A 303 -8.51 -1.74 -15.34
C PHE A 303 -9.96 -2.10 -15.03
N SER A 304 -10.91 -1.29 -15.52
CA SER A 304 -12.35 -1.51 -15.31
C SER A 304 -12.85 -2.85 -15.82
N SER A 305 -12.29 -3.32 -16.94
CA SER A 305 -12.60 -4.59 -17.60
C SER A 305 -11.33 -5.11 -18.31
N ASN A 306 -11.42 -6.28 -18.95
CA ASN A 306 -10.36 -6.81 -19.82
C ASN A 306 -10.46 -6.31 -21.28
N GLU A 307 -11.31 -5.32 -21.53
CA GLU A 307 -11.48 -4.73 -22.86
C GLU A 307 -10.30 -3.80 -23.20
N TYR A 308 -10.06 -3.59 -24.49
CA TYR A 308 -8.91 -2.82 -24.95
C TYR A 308 -8.97 -1.34 -24.55
N ASP A 309 -10.17 -0.77 -24.49
CA ASP A 309 -10.47 0.61 -24.11
C ASP A 309 -10.82 0.78 -22.62
N ALA A 310 -10.60 -0.26 -21.82
CA ALA A 310 -10.84 -0.22 -20.38
C ALA A 310 -10.07 0.92 -19.70
N VAL A 311 -10.72 1.57 -18.72
CA VAL A 311 -10.14 2.70 -18.00
C VAL A 311 -9.21 2.18 -16.89
N PRO A 312 -7.93 2.60 -16.84
CA PRO A 312 -7.05 2.29 -15.71
C PRO A 312 -7.43 3.15 -14.50
N ASN A 313 -7.81 2.51 -13.40
CA ASN A 313 -8.23 3.18 -12.18
C ASN A 313 -7.18 3.03 -11.08
N VAL A 314 -6.85 4.12 -10.40
CA VAL A 314 -5.98 4.09 -9.21
C VAL A 314 -6.70 3.38 -8.06
N LEU A 315 -6.08 2.33 -7.54
CA LEU A 315 -6.53 1.60 -6.36
C LEU A 315 -5.99 2.22 -5.08
N GLU A 316 -4.67 2.47 -5.05
CA GLU A 316 -3.93 3.07 -3.95
C GLU A 316 -2.57 3.60 -4.42
N VAL A 317 -1.99 4.51 -3.64
CA VAL A 317 -0.60 4.94 -3.79
C VAL A 317 0.19 4.37 -2.61
N SER A 318 1.15 3.52 -2.94
CA SER A 318 1.98 2.82 -1.98
C SER A 318 3.35 3.46 -1.92
N LEU A 319 3.57 4.21 -0.86
CA LEU A 319 4.85 4.83 -0.57
C LEU A 319 5.83 3.74 -0.08
N PRO A 320 7.15 3.95 -0.19
CA PRO A 320 8.13 2.88 -0.05
C PRO A 320 8.18 2.37 1.38
N ARG A 321 7.46 1.26 1.54
CA ARG A 321 7.31 0.43 2.74
C ARG A 321 8.16 -0.84 2.67
N SER A 322 8.55 -1.21 1.45
CA SER A 322 9.36 -2.36 1.06
C SER A 322 10.07 -2.00 -0.25
N ILE A 323 11.36 -2.34 -0.36
CA ILE A 323 12.19 -2.18 -1.56
C ILE A 323 12.36 -3.53 -2.29
N SER A 324 11.63 -4.55 -1.85
CA SER A 324 11.57 -5.82 -2.57
C SER A 324 10.78 -5.64 -3.89
N PRO A 325 11.28 -6.17 -5.02
CA PRO A 325 10.66 -6.03 -6.34
C PRO A 325 9.22 -6.57 -6.42
#